data_AF-A0A9D1JNS5-F1
#
_entry.id   AF-A0A9D1JNS5-F1
#
_cell.length_a   1.000
_cell.length_b   1.000
_cell.length_c   1.000
_cell.angle_alpha   90.00
_cell.angle_beta   90.00
_cell.angle_gamma   90.00
#
_symmetry.space_group_name_H-M   'P 1'
#
loop_
_entity.id
_entity.type
_entity.pdbx_description
1 polymer ?
#
loop_
_entity_poly.entity_id
_entity_poly.type
_entity_poly.pdbx_seq_one_letter_code
_entity_poly.pdbx_strand_id
1 'polypeptide(L)'
;VNVFKKIIGQNAENYSLKNDANQLIGEVNIKINKYAPGSWSTFEYPEDPSHVFVDELRNYSKPDTPYFNKELEYMKDIGTRLMQIAQRRSDEAMCNGNIKLISKNESKMYYKNVIGMIEEFPPEQNSFGMRFCFRNPNVMILPPYSKEPLSRLQGGL
;
A
#
# COMPACT_ATOMS: atom_id res chain seq x y z
N VAL A 1 17.71 5.74 10.51
CA VAL A 1 16.71 4.73 10.07
C VAL A 1 17.22 3.92 8.89
N ASN A 2 17.53 2.66 9.17
CA ASN A 2 18.05 1.69 8.22
C ASN A 2 16.93 0.81 7.63
N VAL A 3 17.03 0.48 6.34
CA VAL A 3 16.06 -0.36 5.63
C VAL A 3 16.66 -1.75 5.43
N PHE A 4 15.92 -2.79 5.80
CA PHE A 4 16.33 -4.18 5.63
C PHE A 4 15.34 -4.89 4.73
N LYS A 5 15.85 -5.68 3.77
CA LYS A 5 15.05 -6.49 2.85
C LYS A 5 15.22 -7.96 3.18
N LYS A 6 14.11 -8.70 3.21
CA LYS A 6 14.08 -10.16 3.33
C LYS A 6 13.20 -10.76 2.24
N ILE A 7 13.68 -11.79 1.56
CA ILE A 7 12.85 -12.55 0.60
C ILE A 7 12.01 -13.55 1.40
N ILE A 8 10.69 -13.50 1.21
CA ILE A 8 9.73 -14.36 1.92
C ILE A 8 8.97 -15.31 0.99
N GLY A 9 9.14 -15.18 -0.33
CA GLY A 9 8.55 -16.08 -1.33
C GLY A 9 8.93 -15.72 -2.76
N GLN A 10 8.38 -16.47 -3.73
CA GLN A 10 8.79 -16.41 -5.13
C GLN A 10 8.59 -15.04 -5.81
N ASN A 11 7.67 -14.22 -5.29
CA ASN A 11 7.48 -12.81 -5.70
C ASN A 11 7.12 -11.95 -4.48
N ALA A 12 7.58 -12.34 -3.30
CA ALA A 12 7.19 -11.71 -2.04
C ALA A 12 8.43 -11.32 -1.23
N GLU A 13 8.42 -10.07 -0.76
CA GLU A 13 9.52 -9.42 -0.07
C GLU A 13 8.97 -8.76 1.20
N ASN A 14 9.69 -8.87 2.31
CA ASN A 14 9.45 -8.08 3.51
C ASN A 14 10.50 -6.97 3.57
N TYR A 15 10.05 -5.77 3.92
CA TYR A 15 10.90 -4.64 4.22
C TYR A 15 10.69 -4.23 5.67
N SER A 16 11.78 -4.20 6.44
CA SER A 16 11.79 -3.77 7.83
C SER A 16 12.57 -2.47 7.96
N LEU A 17 12.03 -1.52 8.72
CA LEU A 17 12.71 -0.29 9.11
C LEU A 17 13.19 -0.46 10.55
N LYS A 18 14.47 -0.14 10.79
CA LYS A 18 15.03 -0.10 12.14
C LYS A 18 15.63 1.25 12.46
N ASN A 19 15.54 1.65 13.72
CA ASN A 19 16.25 2.82 14.23
C ASN A 19 17.75 2.50 14.43
N ASP A 20 18.50 3.49 14.90
CA ASP A 20 19.96 3.37 15.05
C ASP A 20 20.33 2.47 16.24
N ALA A 21 19.41 2.25 17.18
CA ALA A 21 19.48 1.25 18.24
C ALA A 21 19.09 -0.18 17.78
N ASN A 22 18.91 -0.39 16.46
CA ASN A 22 18.53 -1.67 15.84
C ASN A 22 17.15 -2.22 16.28
N GLN A 23 16.29 -1.37 16.84
CA GLN A 23 14.91 -1.69 17.17
C GLN A 23 14.01 -1.56 15.94
N LEU A 24 13.06 -2.48 15.78
CA LEU A 24 12.11 -2.49 14.66
C LEU A 24 11.06 -1.39 14.83
N ILE A 25 11.01 -0.44 13.90
CA ILE A 25 10.08 0.71 13.95
C ILE A 25 8.94 0.59 12.95
N GLY A 26 9.09 -0.22 11.91
CA GLY A 26 8.01 -0.50 10.97
C GLY A 26 8.35 -1.65 10.03
N GLU A 27 7.34 -2.25 9.43
CA GLU A 27 7.52 -3.28 8.42
C GLU A 27 6.41 -3.27 7.38
N VAL A 28 6.68 -3.87 6.23
CA VAL A 28 5.71 -4.07 5.16
C VAL A 28 6.05 -5.33 4.36
N ASN A 29 5.02 -6.09 4.00
CA ASN A 29 5.12 -7.16 3.02
C ASN A 29 4.68 -6.64 1.65
N ILE A 30 5.47 -6.97 0.65
CA ILE A 30 5.29 -6.55 -0.74
C ILE A 30 5.24 -7.81 -1.58
N LYS A 31 4.15 -7.99 -2.33
CA LYS A 31 4.01 -9.06 -3.31
C LYS A 31 3.85 -8.48 -4.71
N ILE A 32 4.71 -8.89 -5.63
CA ILE A 32 4.67 -8.43 -7.03
C ILE A 32 3.77 -9.39 -7.81
N ASN A 33 2.68 -8.88 -8.36
CA ASN A 33 1.76 -9.64 -9.21
C ASN A 33 1.87 -9.11 -10.65
N LYS A 34 2.55 -9.87 -11.51
CA LYS A 34 2.70 -9.56 -12.94
C LYS A 34 1.73 -10.40 -13.75
N TYR A 35 1.10 -9.76 -14.73
CA TYR A 35 0.30 -10.42 -15.75
C TYR A 35 1.13 -10.53 -17.04
N ALA A 36 0.97 -11.63 -17.76
CA ALA A 36 1.69 -11.83 -19.02
C ALA A 36 1.03 -11.00 -20.12
N PRO A 37 1.79 -10.43 -21.08
CA PRO A 37 1.20 -9.67 -22.19
C PRO A 37 0.09 -10.46 -22.89
N GLY A 38 -1.10 -9.86 -23.02
CA GLY A 38 -2.27 -10.50 -23.64
C GLY A 38 -2.99 -11.53 -22.77
N SER A 39 -2.58 -11.71 -21.51
CA SER A 39 -3.25 -12.62 -20.56
C SER A 39 -4.41 -11.98 -19.81
N TRP A 40 -4.79 -10.75 -20.15
CA TRP A 40 -5.90 -10.04 -19.53
C TRP A 40 -6.81 -9.47 -20.62
N SER A 41 -8.11 -9.42 -20.32
CA SER A 41 -9.09 -8.83 -21.22
C SER A 41 -9.11 -7.32 -21.04
N THR A 42 -9.06 -6.58 -22.15
CA THR A 42 -9.23 -5.12 -22.15
C THR A 42 -10.64 -4.69 -21.72
N PHE A 43 -11.61 -5.62 -21.76
CA PHE A 43 -12.95 -5.41 -21.22
C PHE A 43 -12.95 -5.36 -19.68
N GLU A 44 -12.07 -6.13 -19.03
CA GLU A 44 -11.97 -6.17 -17.56
C GLU A 44 -10.96 -5.16 -17.02
N TYR A 45 -9.87 -4.95 -17.76
CA TYR A 45 -8.79 -4.03 -17.39
C TYR A 45 -8.38 -3.20 -18.61
N PRO A 46 -8.67 -1.89 -18.65
CA PRO A 46 -8.32 -1.04 -19.79
C PRO A 46 -6.79 -0.91 -19.98
N GLU A 47 -6.02 -1.12 -18.93
CA GLU A 47 -4.55 -1.05 -18.89
C GLU A 47 -3.96 -2.32 -18.22
N ASP A 48 -2.63 -2.47 -18.23
CA ASP A 48 -1.93 -3.58 -17.57
C ASP A 48 -2.31 -3.68 -16.07
N PRO A 49 -2.97 -4.77 -15.63
CA PRO A 49 -3.41 -4.95 -14.25
C PRO A 49 -2.29 -5.40 -13.30
N SER A 50 -1.06 -5.52 -13.80
CA SER A 50 0.12 -5.77 -12.97
C SER A 50 0.21 -4.73 -11.86
N HIS A 51 0.46 -5.20 -10.64
CA HIS A 51 0.49 -4.35 -9.45
C HIS A 51 1.41 -4.92 -8.38
N VAL A 52 1.82 -4.04 -7.48
CA VAL A 52 2.41 -4.41 -6.21
C VAL A 52 1.31 -4.46 -5.16
N PHE A 53 1.15 -5.62 -4.54
CA PHE A 53 0.25 -5.81 -3.41
C PHE A 53 1.01 -5.55 -2.11
N VAL A 54 0.51 -4.61 -1.31
CA VAL A 54 1.05 -4.23 -0.01
C VAL A 54 0.19 -4.88 1.06
N ASP A 55 0.85 -5.60 1.96
CA ASP A 55 0.26 -6.27 3.10
C ASP A 55 1.09 -6.05 4.36
N GLU A 56 0.49 -6.26 5.52
CA GLU A 56 1.12 -6.10 6.84
C GLU A 56 1.90 -4.78 7.00
N LEU A 57 1.40 -3.67 6.43
CA LEU A 57 2.00 -2.35 6.66
C LEU A 57 1.77 -1.95 8.11
N ARG A 58 2.83 -1.98 8.91
CA ARG A 58 2.81 -1.72 10.36
C ARG A 58 3.80 -0.62 10.69
N ASN A 59 3.33 0.37 11.44
CA ASN A 59 4.20 1.33 12.13
C ASN A 59 4.15 1.03 13.62
N TYR A 60 5.30 0.68 14.19
CA TYR A 60 5.44 0.38 15.62
C TYR A 60 5.73 1.62 16.46
N SER A 61 6.17 2.72 15.85
CA SER A 61 6.57 3.94 16.55
C SER A 61 5.42 4.92 16.79
N LYS A 62 4.28 4.79 16.09
CA LYS A 62 3.19 5.78 16.16
C LYS A 62 2.11 5.42 17.20
N PRO A 63 1.88 6.26 18.22
CA PRO A 63 0.97 5.96 19.34
C PRO A 63 -0.50 5.71 18.99
N ASP A 64 -0.97 6.26 17.86
CA ASP A 64 -2.37 6.15 17.43
C ASP A 64 -2.64 4.92 16.54
N THR A 65 -1.67 4.02 16.43
CA THR A 65 -1.78 2.81 15.62
C THR A 65 -1.96 1.57 16.51
N PRO A 66 -2.68 0.55 16.04
CA PRO A 66 -2.90 -0.68 16.81
C PRO A 66 -1.62 -1.51 17.02
N TYR A 67 -0.51 -1.11 16.38
CA TYR A 67 0.77 -1.81 16.46
C TYR A 67 1.80 -1.02 17.28
N PHE A 68 1.40 0.04 17.97
CA PHE A 68 2.33 0.85 18.74
C PHE A 68 3.08 0.05 19.81
N ASN A 69 4.41 0.17 19.82
CA ASN A 69 5.26 -0.33 20.88
C ASN A 69 5.68 0.85 21.78
N LYS A 70 5.29 0.78 23.07
CA LYS A 70 5.56 1.80 24.08
C LYS A 70 7.05 2.03 24.36
N GLU A 71 7.90 1.07 24.02
CA GLU A 71 9.35 1.15 24.20
C GLU A 71 10.05 1.93 23.08
N LEU A 72 9.32 2.31 22.03
CA LEU A 72 9.86 3.04 20.88
C LEU A 72 9.56 4.53 20.98
N GLU A 73 10.54 5.34 20.62
CA GLU A 73 10.33 6.76 20.37
C GLU A 73 9.47 6.95 19.12
N TYR A 74 8.56 7.93 19.17
CA TYR A 74 7.73 8.27 18.03
C TYR A 74 8.57 8.77 16.85
N MET A 75 8.46 8.08 15.71
CA MET A 75 9.08 8.50 14.46
C MET A 75 7.99 8.88 13.46
N LYS A 76 8.14 10.05 12.88
CA LYS A 76 7.26 10.52 11.81
C LYS A 76 7.56 9.77 10.50
N ASP A 77 6.52 9.65 9.67
CA ASP A 77 6.60 9.28 8.25
C ASP A 77 7.03 7.83 7.93
N ILE A 78 7.01 6.92 8.91
CA ILE A 78 7.42 5.52 8.72
C ILE A 78 6.56 4.84 7.65
N GLY A 79 5.24 5.00 7.72
CA GLY A 79 4.27 4.40 6.81
C GLY A 79 4.31 5.01 5.42
N THR A 80 4.52 6.32 5.28
CA THR A 80 4.79 6.90 3.96
C THR A 80 6.09 6.36 3.39
N ARG A 81 7.13 6.19 4.21
CA ARG A 81 8.39 5.59 3.76
C ARG A 81 8.21 4.13 3.31
N LEU A 82 7.41 3.33 4.02
CA LEU A 82 7.05 1.97 3.61
C LEU A 82 6.25 1.97 2.29
N MET A 83 5.33 2.92 2.10
CA MET A 83 4.59 3.09 0.84
C MET A 83 5.49 3.53 -0.32
N GLN A 84 6.46 4.41 -0.08
CA GLN A 84 7.46 4.81 -1.07
C GLN A 84 8.34 3.63 -1.50
N ILE A 85 8.67 2.71 -0.59
CA ILE A 85 9.34 1.45 -0.93
C ILE A 85 8.46 0.63 -1.87
N ALA A 86 7.16 0.49 -1.58
CA ALA A 86 6.23 -0.22 -2.46
C ALA A 86 6.11 0.43 -3.84
N GLN A 87 6.09 1.76 -3.93
CA GLN A 87 6.10 2.49 -5.19
C GLN A 87 7.35 2.19 -5.99
N ARG A 88 8.53 2.30 -5.38
CA ARG A 88 9.81 1.99 -6.02
C ARG A 88 9.85 0.55 -6.52
N ARG A 89 9.34 -0.42 -5.76
CA ARG A 89 9.25 -1.82 -6.21
C ARG A 89 8.27 -2.00 -7.36
N SER A 90 7.20 -1.21 -7.41
CA SER A 90 6.25 -1.22 -8.53
C SER A 90 6.89 -0.67 -9.80
N ASP A 91 7.69 0.40 -9.69
CA ASP A 91 8.44 0.97 -10.81
C ASP A 91 9.53 0.03 -11.29
N GLU A 92 10.32 -0.56 -10.37
CA GLU A 92 11.37 -1.55 -10.69
C GLU A 92 10.80 -2.83 -11.32
N ALA A 93 9.57 -3.22 -10.94
CA ALA A 93 8.87 -4.36 -11.54
C ALA A 93 8.09 -4.00 -12.80
N MET A 94 8.11 -2.74 -13.25
CA MET A 94 7.33 -2.24 -14.39
C MET A 94 5.83 -2.58 -14.24
N CYS A 95 5.27 -2.42 -13.04
CA CYS A 95 3.83 -2.60 -12.78
C CYS A 95 3.05 -1.31 -13.04
N ASN A 96 3.57 -0.42 -13.89
CA ASN A 96 3.04 0.92 -14.13
C ASN A 96 2.72 1.63 -12.82
N GLY A 97 3.58 1.49 -11.80
CA GLY A 97 3.44 2.02 -10.45
C GLY A 97 2.09 1.75 -9.75
N ASN A 98 1.33 0.74 -10.19
CA ASN A 98 0.09 0.34 -9.54
C ASN A 98 0.41 -0.30 -8.20
N ILE A 99 -0.24 0.20 -7.14
CA ILE A 99 -0.14 -0.36 -5.78
C ILE A 99 -1.54 -0.71 -5.32
N LYS A 100 -1.73 -1.92 -4.81
CA LYS A 100 -2.97 -2.37 -4.18
C LYS A 100 -2.73 -2.71 -2.72
N LEU A 101 -3.70 -2.42 -1.86
CA LEU A 101 -3.70 -2.88 -0.47
C LEU A 101 -5.11 -3.10 0.03
N ILE A 102 -5.24 -3.83 1.12
CA ILE A 102 -6.51 -3.97 1.86
C ILE A 102 -6.41 -3.10 3.11
N SER A 103 -7.12 -1.97 3.12
CA SER A 103 -7.10 -1.06 4.26
C SER A 103 -7.96 -1.59 5.40
N LYS A 104 -7.53 -1.45 6.65
CA LYS A 104 -8.47 -1.49 7.78
C LYS A 104 -9.43 -0.31 7.67
N ASN A 105 -10.68 -0.49 8.12
CA ASN A 105 -11.71 0.57 8.08
C ASN A 105 -11.21 1.89 8.71
N GLU A 106 -10.52 1.79 9.84
CA GLU A 106 -9.96 2.94 10.59
C GLU A 106 -8.88 3.70 9.79
N SER A 107 -8.09 2.98 8.97
CA SER A 107 -6.99 3.56 8.19
C SER A 107 -7.43 3.95 6.77
N LYS A 108 -8.65 3.60 6.35
CA LYS A 108 -9.14 3.82 4.99
C LYS A 108 -9.16 5.30 4.60
N MET A 109 -9.60 6.18 5.51
CA MET A 109 -9.62 7.63 5.27
C MET A 109 -8.23 8.22 5.08
N TYR A 110 -7.22 7.68 5.76
CA TYR A 110 -5.84 8.11 5.59
C TYR A 110 -5.34 7.79 4.17
N TYR A 111 -5.53 6.55 3.71
CA TYR A 111 -5.13 6.16 2.36
C TYR A 111 -5.86 6.96 1.27
N LYS A 112 -7.14 7.30 1.48
CA LYS A 112 -7.89 8.17 0.56
C LYS A 112 -7.39 9.60 0.55
N ASN A 113 -7.38 10.26 1.70
CA ASN A 113 -7.24 11.71 1.79
C ASN A 113 -5.79 12.18 1.79
N VAL A 114 -4.88 11.36 2.34
CA VAL A 114 -3.46 11.71 2.46
C VAL A 114 -2.66 11.11 1.31
N ILE A 115 -2.83 9.81 1.04
CA ILE A 115 -2.05 9.11 0.01
C ILE A 115 -2.68 9.26 -1.39
N GLY A 116 -3.98 9.56 -1.48
CA GLY A 116 -4.66 9.70 -2.77
C GLY A 116 -5.05 8.37 -3.43
N MET A 117 -5.20 7.31 -2.63
CA MET A 117 -5.72 6.03 -3.11
C MET A 117 -7.24 6.09 -3.34
N ILE A 118 -7.70 5.34 -4.33
CA ILE A 118 -9.13 5.16 -4.62
C ILE A 118 -9.56 3.75 -4.24
N GLU A 119 -10.85 3.55 -4.00
CA GLU A 119 -11.41 2.21 -3.85
C GLU A 119 -11.42 1.55 -5.23
N GLU A 120 -10.93 0.31 -5.34
CA GLU A 120 -10.99 -0.42 -6.62
C GLU A 120 -12.46 -0.73 -7.00
N PHE A 121 -13.29 -0.96 -5.99
CA PHE A 121 -14.73 -1.17 -6.14
C PHE A 121 -15.45 -0.15 -5.24
N PRO A 122 -15.56 1.13 -5.65
CA PRO A 122 -16.32 2.09 -4.87
C PRO A 122 -17.77 1.59 -4.77
N PRO A 123 -18.43 1.75 -3.62
CA PRO A 123 -19.86 1.48 -3.53
C PRO A 123 -20.56 2.41 -4.52
N GLU A 124 -21.05 1.87 -5.64
CA GLU A 124 -21.84 2.64 -6.58
C GLU A 124 -23.10 3.11 -5.88
N GLN A 125 -23.22 4.43 -5.68
CA GLN A 125 -24.51 5.05 -5.42
C GLN A 125 -25.32 5.04 -6.72
N ASN A 126 -26.03 3.96 -6.98
CA ASN A 126 -27.10 3.99 -7.96
C ASN A 126 -28.39 4.49 -7.28
N SER A 127 -29.11 5.38 -7.96
CA SER A 127 -30.37 6.01 -7.54
C SER A 127 -31.54 5.04 -7.22
N PHE A 128 -31.28 3.73 -7.25
CA PHE A 128 -32.23 2.64 -7.01
C PHE A 128 -31.82 1.70 -5.86
N GLY A 129 -30.85 2.09 -5.01
CA GLY A 129 -30.76 1.63 -3.63
C GLY A 129 -30.24 0.22 -3.35
N MET A 130 -29.94 -0.64 -4.33
CA MET A 130 -29.37 -1.97 -4.07
C MET A 130 -28.42 -2.42 -5.19
N ARG A 131 -27.12 -2.46 -4.91
CA ARG A 131 -26.13 -3.31 -5.61
C ARG A 131 -25.25 -4.00 -4.58
N PHE A 132 -25.29 -5.32 -4.54
CA PHE A 132 -24.40 -6.14 -3.71
C PHE A 132 -22.96 -6.02 -4.25
N CYS A 133 -22.05 -5.41 -3.49
CA CYS A 133 -20.62 -5.55 -3.75
C CYS A 133 -20.15 -6.91 -3.23
N PHE A 134 -20.03 -7.90 -4.13
CA PHE A 134 -19.45 -9.22 -3.81
C PHE A 134 -17.93 -9.20 -3.62
N ARG A 135 -17.30 -8.01 -3.75
CA ARG A 135 -15.85 -7.81 -3.62
C ARG A 135 -15.54 -7.02 -2.35
N ASN A 136 -14.33 -7.20 -1.81
CA ASN A 136 -13.92 -6.58 -0.55
C ASN A 136 -13.86 -5.03 -0.73
N PRO A 137 -14.71 -4.25 -0.02
CA PRO A 137 -14.80 -2.79 -0.18
C PRO A 137 -13.59 -2.04 0.39
N ASN A 138 -12.66 -2.76 1.03
CA ASN A 138 -11.44 -2.21 1.59
C ASN A 138 -10.23 -2.33 0.65
N VAL A 139 -10.44 -2.87 -0.56
CA VAL A 139 -9.39 -2.91 -1.57
C VAL A 139 -9.20 -1.51 -2.12
N MET A 140 -8.02 -0.96 -1.82
CA MET A 140 -7.57 0.35 -2.26
C MET A 140 -6.54 0.17 -3.36
N ILE A 141 -6.62 1.01 -4.40
CA ILE A 141 -5.63 1.10 -5.47
C ILE A 141 -5.07 2.52 -5.50
N LEU A 142 -3.75 2.63 -5.63
CA LEU A 142 -3.09 3.89 -5.97
C LEU A 142 -3.07 4.00 -7.51
N PRO A 143 -3.85 4.92 -8.09
CA PRO A 143 -3.91 5.05 -9.54
C PRO A 143 -2.66 5.75 -10.10
N PRO A 144 -2.35 5.56 -11.40
CA PRO A 144 -1.16 6.12 -12.03
C PRO A 144 -0.95 7.62 -11.87
N TYR A 145 -2.02 8.40 -11.87
CA TYR A 145 -2.00 9.85 -11.75
C TYR A 145 -1.77 10.35 -10.31
N SER A 146 -2.05 9.54 -9.28
CA SER A 146 -1.85 9.90 -7.87
C SER A 146 -0.46 9.54 -7.34
N LYS A 147 0.51 9.25 -8.23
CA LYS A 147 1.87 8.83 -7.85
C LYS A 147 2.83 9.96 -7.51
N GLU A 148 2.67 11.11 -8.16
CA GLU A 148 3.54 12.26 -7.94
C GLU A 148 3.54 12.80 -6.49
N PRO A 149 2.41 12.80 -5.75
CA PRO A 149 2.38 13.25 -4.36
C PRO A 149 3.20 12.39 -3.40
N LEU A 150 3.33 11.07 -3.61
CA LEU A 150 4.03 10.17 -2.66
C LEU A 150 5.52 10.47 -2.53
N SER A 151 6.16 10.92 -3.61
CA SER A 151 7.54 11.39 -3.57
C SER A 151 7.72 12.70 -2.78
N ARG A 152 6.64 13.48 -2.63
CA ARG A 152 6.61 14.79 -1.96
C ARG A 152 5.95 14.76 -0.59
N LEU A 153 5.29 13.66 -0.22
CA LEU A 153 4.63 13.47 1.07
C LEU A 153 5.72 13.33 2.17
N GLN A 154 5.88 14.40 2.95
CA GLN A 154 6.39 14.35 4.31
C GLN A 154 5.16 14.47 5.24
N GLY A 155 4.71 13.37 5.82
CA GLY A 155 3.57 13.40 6.76
C GLY A 155 2.79 12.09 6.90
N GLY A 156 3.11 11.30 7.93
CA GLY A 156 2.40 10.10 8.42
C GLY A 156 2.65 8.89 7.53
N LEU A 157 2.51 7.61 7.87
CA LEU A 157 1.94 6.95 9.04
C LEU A 157 3.09 6.46 9.92
#